data_AF-A0A1R1S3U2-F1
#
_entry.id   AF-A0A1R1S3U2-F1
#
_cell.length_a   1.000
_cell.length_b   1.000
_cell.length_c   1.000
_cell.angle_alpha   90.00
_cell.angle_beta   90.00
_cell.angle_gamma   90.00
#
_symmetry.space_group_name_H-M   'P 1'
#
loop_
_entity.id
_entity.type
_entity.pdbx_description
1 polymer ?
#
loop_
_entity_poly.entity_id
_entity_poly.type
_entity_poly.pdbx_seq_one_letter_code
_entity_poly.pdbx_strand_id
1 'polypeptide(L)'
;AAGGALVRHARRTAHPLVPPGLLRSAPVASGLSVLVAASASVFGALFVGTYFLQDVLALDPLESGLRALPLPAMMVLGAPVCVRPLRRYGARRTAMAGMALLALGLLLFSRLDAGSTALAIGGCFLLMGAGFGAVMVTTTSVIVRHAPVDHAGVAGGLQQTALNVGPTLGVAGATTLMALAAPRAGGGPGGGGPLWVGGEF
;
A
#
# COMPACT_ATOMS: atom_id res chain seq x y z
N ALA A 1 -23.07 -7.66 -2.49
CA ALA A 1 -24.12 -7.74 -3.52
C ALA A 1 -23.96 -6.68 -4.64
N ALA A 2 -23.73 -5.40 -4.32
CA ALA A 2 -23.61 -4.32 -5.31
C ALA A 2 -22.44 -4.49 -6.31
N GLY A 3 -21.27 -4.97 -5.86
CA GLY A 3 -20.12 -5.19 -6.75
C GLY A 3 -20.37 -6.25 -7.84
N GLY A 4 -21.09 -7.33 -7.50
CA GLY A 4 -21.45 -8.37 -8.47
C GLY A 4 -22.48 -7.89 -9.49
N ALA A 5 -23.39 -7.01 -9.09
CA ALA A 5 -24.36 -6.38 -9.99
C ALA A 5 -23.67 -5.41 -10.97
N LEU A 6 -22.71 -4.61 -10.50
CA LEU A 6 -21.90 -3.71 -11.33
C LEU A 6 -21.01 -4.46 -12.33
N VAL A 7 -20.36 -5.54 -11.90
CA VAL A 7 -19.56 -6.40 -12.80
C VAL A 7 -20.44 -7.06 -13.86
N ARG A 8 -21.63 -7.54 -13.48
CA ARG A 8 -22.59 -8.13 -14.42
C ARG A 8 -23.15 -7.08 -15.39
N HIS A 9 -23.37 -5.85 -14.93
CA HIS A 9 -23.84 -4.73 -15.74
C HIS A 9 -22.76 -4.27 -16.74
N ALA A 10 -21.53 -4.05 -16.27
CA ALA A 10 -20.39 -3.65 -17.10
C ALA A 10 -20.02 -4.68 -18.18
N ARG A 11 -20.30 -5.97 -17.93
CA ARG A 11 -20.13 -7.04 -18.94
C ARG A 11 -21.25 -7.11 -19.99
N ARG A 12 -22.38 -6.44 -19.78
CA ARG A 12 -23.54 -6.45 -20.68
C ARG A 12 -23.70 -5.17 -21.51
N THR A 13 -22.87 -4.15 -21.28
CA THR A 13 -22.94 -2.87 -22.00
C THR A 13 -22.18 -2.95 -23.34
N ALA A 14 -22.80 -2.48 -24.43
CA ALA A 14 -22.24 -2.53 -25.80
C ALA A 14 -20.94 -1.73 -25.99
N HIS A 15 -20.68 -0.74 -25.14
CA HIS A 15 -19.42 -0.01 -25.03
C HIS A 15 -18.89 -0.11 -23.59
N PRO A 16 -18.18 -1.19 -23.22
CA PRO A 16 -17.67 -1.34 -21.86
C PRO A 16 -16.60 -0.29 -21.57
N LEU A 17 -16.83 0.55 -20.56
CA LEU A 17 -15.87 1.56 -20.05
C LEU A 17 -14.51 0.94 -19.72
N VAL A 18 -14.47 -0.34 -19.36
CA VAL A 18 -13.25 -1.12 -19.24
C VAL A 18 -13.27 -2.23 -20.28
N PRO A 19 -12.48 -2.13 -21.37
CA PRO A 19 -12.41 -3.18 -22.36
C PRO A 19 -11.95 -4.47 -21.67
N PRO A 20 -12.71 -5.58 -21.74
CA PRO A 20 -12.30 -6.83 -21.11
C PRO A 20 -10.97 -7.35 -21.68
N GLY A 21 -10.58 -6.93 -22.89
CA GLY A 21 -9.26 -7.18 -23.46
C GLY A 21 -8.11 -6.50 -22.71
N LEU A 22 -8.34 -5.33 -22.11
CA LEU A 22 -7.33 -4.60 -21.33
C LEU A 22 -7.09 -5.28 -19.98
N LEU A 23 -8.17 -5.69 -19.28
CA LEU A 23 -8.09 -6.48 -18.05
C LEU A 23 -7.63 -7.94 -18.29
N ARG A 24 -7.85 -8.51 -19.49
CA ARG A 24 -7.32 -9.83 -19.87
C ARG A 24 -5.85 -9.79 -20.29
N SER A 25 -5.28 -8.60 -20.54
CA SER A 25 -3.86 -8.50 -20.87
C SER A 25 -3.02 -8.83 -19.62
N ALA A 26 -2.29 -9.95 -19.69
CA ALA A 26 -1.47 -10.43 -18.58
C ALA A 26 -0.51 -9.36 -18.00
N PRO A 27 0.09 -8.46 -18.79
CA PRO A 27 0.97 -7.40 -18.27
C PRO A 27 0.22 -6.34 -17.45
N VAL A 28 -0.97 -5.92 -17.87
CA VAL A 28 -1.76 -4.90 -17.15
C VAL A 28 -2.36 -5.48 -15.88
N ALA A 29 -2.92 -6.69 -15.96
CA ALA A 29 -3.49 -7.37 -14.80
C ALA A 29 -2.43 -7.65 -13.72
N SER A 30 -1.23 -8.10 -14.11
CA SER A 30 -0.12 -8.32 -13.18
C SER A 30 0.45 -7.02 -12.61
N GLY A 31 0.54 -5.95 -13.42
CA GLY A 31 0.94 -4.64 -12.92
C GLY A 31 -0.02 -4.08 -11.88
N LEU A 32 -1.33 -4.16 -12.15
CA LEU A 32 -2.37 -3.73 -11.22
C LEU A 32 -2.37 -4.55 -9.92
N SER A 33 -2.23 -5.87 -9.99
CA SER A 33 -2.19 -6.70 -8.78
C SER A 33 -0.96 -6.43 -7.92
N VAL A 34 0.21 -6.23 -8.54
CA VAL A 34 1.44 -5.83 -7.84
C VAL A 34 1.27 -4.46 -7.18
N LEU A 35 0.62 -3.51 -7.86
CA LEU A 35 0.36 -2.18 -7.29
C LEU A 35 -0.58 -2.23 -6.09
N VAL A 36 -1.67 -2.99 -6.18
CA VAL A 36 -2.61 -3.23 -5.07
C VAL A 36 -1.87 -3.88 -3.89
N ALA A 37 -1.07 -4.93 -4.14
CA ALA A 37 -0.31 -5.60 -3.10
C ALA A 37 0.71 -4.66 -2.44
N ALA A 38 1.49 -3.92 -3.23
CA ALA A 38 2.51 -3.01 -2.72
C ALA A 38 1.91 -1.88 -1.89
N SER A 39 0.83 -1.26 -2.38
CA SER A 39 0.12 -0.20 -1.65
C SER A 39 -0.54 -0.72 -0.37
N ALA A 40 -1.16 -1.90 -0.41
CA ALA A 40 -1.71 -2.54 0.78
C ALA A 40 -0.63 -2.80 1.85
N SER A 41 0.53 -3.32 1.45
CA SER A 41 1.65 -3.57 2.36
C SER A 41 2.18 -2.28 3.00
N VAL A 42 2.43 -1.23 2.22
CA VAL A 42 2.99 0.03 2.74
C VAL A 42 2.02 0.70 3.71
N PHE A 43 0.76 0.86 3.34
CA PHE A 43 -0.22 1.56 4.17
C PHE A 43 -0.63 0.73 5.39
N GLY A 44 -0.71 -0.59 5.27
CA GLY A 44 -0.90 -1.48 6.41
C GLY A 44 0.27 -1.38 7.40
N ALA A 45 1.52 -1.40 6.91
CA ALA A 45 2.71 -1.23 7.74
C ALA A 45 2.80 0.17 8.36
N LEU A 46 2.41 1.22 7.62
CA LEU A 46 2.34 2.58 8.15
C LEU A 46 1.33 2.69 9.29
N PHE A 47 0.16 2.06 9.15
CA PHE A 47 -0.85 2.03 10.21
C PHE A 47 -0.33 1.32 11.47
N VAL A 48 0.25 0.12 11.31
CA VAL A 48 0.90 -0.61 12.41
C VAL A 48 2.05 0.20 13.01
N GLY A 49 2.84 0.89 12.19
CA GLY A 49 3.99 1.69 12.64
C GLY A 49 3.59 2.92 13.41
N THR A 50 2.56 3.63 12.98
CA THR A 50 1.99 4.73 13.77
C THR A 50 1.48 4.23 15.11
N TYR A 51 0.77 3.10 15.13
CA TYR A 51 0.33 2.47 16.38
C TYR A 51 1.53 2.11 17.27
N PHE A 52 2.57 1.50 16.72
CA PHE A 52 3.78 1.15 17.46
C PHE A 52 4.52 2.38 18.02
N LEU A 53 4.66 3.45 17.24
CA LEU A 53 5.36 4.66 17.68
C LEU A 53 4.60 5.41 18.78
N GLN A 54 3.27 5.45 18.69
CA GLN A 54 2.43 6.18 19.63
C GLN A 54 2.05 5.36 20.86
N ASP A 55 1.65 4.10 20.70
CA ASP A 55 1.13 3.24 21.77
C ASP A 55 2.26 2.49 22.49
N VAL A 56 3.26 1.97 21.76
CA VAL A 56 4.36 1.18 22.35
C VAL A 56 5.53 2.07 22.78
N LEU A 57 5.91 3.05 21.94
CA LEU A 57 7.02 3.95 22.23
C LEU A 57 6.59 5.24 22.97
N ALA A 58 5.28 5.44 23.21
CA ALA A 58 4.70 6.58 23.93
C ALA A 58 5.18 7.95 23.43
N LEU A 59 5.44 8.07 22.13
CA LEU A 59 5.94 9.31 21.53
C LEU A 59 4.80 10.28 21.23
N ASP A 60 5.12 11.57 21.31
CA ASP A 60 4.21 12.60 20.82
C ASP A 60 3.89 12.39 19.32
N PRO A 61 2.67 12.78 18.88
CA PRO A 61 2.27 12.67 17.47
C PRO A 61 3.25 13.37 16.52
N LEU A 62 3.84 14.48 16.97
CA LEU A 62 4.81 15.26 16.20
C LEU A 62 6.12 14.49 15.97
N GLU A 63 6.66 13.85 17.01
CA GLU A 63 7.87 13.02 16.89
C GLU A 63 7.63 11.77 16.06
N SER A 64 6.44 11.18 16.19
CA SER A 64 6.03 10.03 15.37
C SER A 64 6.00 10.40 13.87
N GLY A 65 5.43 11.56 13.55
CA GLY A 65 5.42 12.10 12.19
C GLY A 65 6.83 12.36 11.66
N LEU A 66 7.72 12.96 12.47
CA LEU A 66 9.12 13.20 12.12
C LEU A 66 9.88 11.89 11.83
N ARG A 67 9.61 10.81 12.56
CA ARG A 67 10.23 9.49 12.32
C ARG A 67 9.65 8.76 11.11
N ALA A 68 8.39 9.01 10.76
CA ALA A 68 7.75 8.47 9.57
C ALA A 68 8.12 9.25 8.28
N LEU A 69 8.66 10.46 8.41
CA LEU A 69 9.03 11.37 7.33
C LEU A 69 9.96 10.80 6.24
N PRO A 70 10.90 9.88 6.54
CA PRO A 70 11.72 9.22 5.53
C PRO A 70 10.91 8.42 4.49
N LEU A 71 9.73 7.90 4.85
CA LEU A 71 8.88 7.13 3.95
C LEU A 71 8.38 7.99 2.76
N PRO A 72 7.62 9.09 2.96
CA PRO A 72 7.16 9.91 1.85
C PRO A 72 8.32 10.60 1.12
N ALA A 73 9.39 10.97 1.82
CA ALA A 73 10.59 11.52 1.19
C ALA A 73 11.19 10.54 0.17
N MET A 74 11.28 9.26 0.52
CA MET A 74 11.83 8.23 -0.36
C MET A 74 10.84 7.74 -1.42
N MET A 75 9.54 7.88 -1.20
CA MET A 75 8.56 7.71 -2.28
C MET A 75 8.78 8.74 -3.39
N VAL A 76 9.02 10.01 -3.03
CA VAL A 76 9.31 11.10 -3.99
C VAL A 76 10.67 10.90 -4.65
N LEU A 77 11.72 10.64 -3.86
CA LEU A 77 13.07 10.38 -4.38
C LEU A 77 13.19 9.06 -5.15
N GLY A 78 12.28 8.13 -4.91
CA GLY A 78 12.19 6.86 -5.62
C GLY A 78 11.98 7.05 -7.12
N ALA A 79 11.26 8.10 -7.52
CA ALA A 79 11.00 8.39 -8.93
C ALA A 79 12.30 8.54 -9.76
N PRO A 80 13.22 9.48 -9.46
CA PRO A 80 14.48 9.62 -10.20
C PRO A 80 15.42 8.42 -10.01
N VAL A 81 15.46 7.83 -8.81
CA VAL A 81 16.31 6.66 -8.52
C VAL A 81 15.93 5.48 -9.40
N CYS A 82 14.65 5.33 -9.74
CA CYS A 82 14.16 4.22 -10.56
C CYS A 82 14.34 4.40 -12.06
N VAL A 83 14.54 5.63 -12.56
CA VAL A 83 14.72 5.90 -14.00
C VAL A 83 15.95 5.19 -14.57
N ARG A 84 17.07 5.17 -13.83
CA ARG A 84 18.33 4.51 -14.25
C ARG A 84 18.18 2.99 -14.41
N PRO A 85 17.75 2.23 -13.38
CA PRO A 85 17.56 0.79 -13.50
C PRO A 85 16.44 0.44 -14.49
N LEU A 86 15.38 1.26 -14.60
CA LEU A 86 14.32 1.05 -15.58
C LEU A 86 14.84 1.11 -17.03
N ARG A 87 15.67 2.10 -17.36
CA ARG A 87 16.29 2.23 -18.69
C ARG A 87 17.30 1.12 -18.99
N ARG A 88 18.03 0.63 -17.98
CA ARG A 88 19.12 -0.33 -18.16
C ARG A 88 18.67 -1.79 -18.12
N TYR A 89 17.71 -2.14 -17.27
CA TYR A 89 17.31 -3.53 -17.00
C TYR A 89 15.87 -3.86 -17.42
N GLY A 90 15.07 -2.85 -17.79
CA GLY A 90 13.69 -3.00 -18.23
C GLY A 90 12.68 -3.13 -17.09
N ALA A 91 11.41 -2.85 -17.38
CA ALA A 91 10.35 -2.71 -16.39
C ALA A 91 10.15 -3.94 -15.48
N ARG A 92 10.26 -5.16 -16.04
CA ARG A 92 10.03 -6.40 -15.29
C ARG A 92 11.09 -6.63 -14.20
N ARG A 93 12.38 -6.43 -14.51
CA ARG A 93 13.47 -6.63 -13.54
C ARG A 93 13.45 -5.54 -12.47
N THR A 94 13.16 -4.30 -12.86
CA THR A 94 13.04 -3.19 -11.91
C THR A 94 11.84 -3.37 -10.98
N ALA A 95 10.69 -3.86 -11.47
CA ALA A 95 9.52 -4.14 -10.64
C ALA A 95 9.81 -5.26 -9.62
N MET A 96 10.47 -6.34 -10.04
CA MET A 96 10.89 -7.44 -9.14
C MET A 96 11.85 -6.94 -8.07
N ALA A 97 12.84 -6.11 -8.43
CA ALA A 97 13.77 -5.52 -7.46
C ALA A 97 13.06 -4.58 -6.48
N GLY A 98 12.11 -3.76 -6.95
CA GLY A 98 11.29 -2.89 -6.11
C GLY A 98 10.42 -3.67 -5.12
N MET A 99 9.78 -4.74 -5.58
CA MET A 99 9.02 -5.64 -4.71
C MET A 99 9.90 -6.37 -3.70
N ALA A 100 11.10 -6.81 -4.08
CA ALA A 100 12.05 -7.41 -3.15
C ALA A 100 12.53 -6.43 -2.09
N LEU A 101 12.82 -5.18 -2.46
CA LEU A 101 13.14 -4.09 -1.55
C LEU A 101 12.00 -3.79 -0.58
N LEU A 102 10.77 -3.72 -1.09
CA LEU A 102 9.58 -3.50 -0.28
C LEU A 102 9.37 -4.65 0.73
N ALA A 103 9.48 -5.90 0.26
CA ALA A 103 9.36 -7.08 1.12
C ALA A 103 10.45 -7.11 2.19
N LEU A 104 11.69 -6.76 1.84
CA LEU A 104 12.79 -6.65 2.80
C LEU A 104 12.54 -5.55 3.84
N GLY A 105 12.04 -4.39 3.41
CA GLY A 105 11.63 -3.31 4.31
C GLY A 105 10.54 -3.75 5.28
N LEU A 106 9.53 -4.49 4.79
CA LEU A 106 8.46 -5.06 5.62
C LEU A 106 8.99 -6.11 6.62
N LEU A 107 9.91 -6.98 6.18
CA LEU A 107 10.51 -8.00 7.04
C LEU A 107 11.37 -7.40 8.15
N LEU A 108 12.15 -6.37 7.84
CA LEU A 108 12.92 -5.61 8.82
C LEU A 108 11.99 -4.87 9.78
N PHE A 109 10.93 -4.27 9.24
CA PHE A 109 9.90 -3.60 10.04
C PHE A 109 9.22 -4.57 11.03
N SER A 110 8.91 -5.80 10.60
CA SER A 110 8.35 -6.85 11.46
C SER A 110 9.29 -7.35 12.55
N ARG A 111 10.59 -7.02 12.48
CA ARG A 111 11.60 -7.34 13.51
C ARG A 111 11.96 -6.17 14.41
N LEU A 112 11.33 -5.00 14.22
CA LEU A 112 11.52 -3.86 15.10
C LEU A 112 10.89 -4.17 16.46
N ASP A 113 11.67 -3.96 17.51
CA ASP A 113 11.26 -4.07 18.90
C ASP A 113 11.36 -2.70 19.60
N ALA A 114 10.87 -2.58 20.84
CA ALA A 114 10.81 -1.32 21.59
C ALA A 114 12.20 -0.69 21.82
N GLY A 115 13.27 -1.49 21.80
CA GLY A 115 14.66 -1.02 21.88
C GLY A 115 15.29 -0.55 20.57
N SER A 116 14.54 -0.51 19.46
CA SER A 116 15.10 -0.21 18.15
C SER A 116 15.45 1.28 17.99
N THR A 117 16.65 1.56 17.50
CA THR A 117 17.11 2.94 17.26
C THR A 117 16.26 3.63 16.18
N ALA A 118 16.08 4.96 16.30
CA ALA A 118 15.41 5.78 15.30
C ALA A 118 15.97 5.60 13.87
N LEU A 119 17.28 5.32 13.76
CA LEU A 119 17.94 4.98 12.49
C LEU A 119 17.44 3.68 11.85
N ALA A 120 17.15 2.64 12.66
CA ALA A 120 16.63 1.37 12.16
C ALA A 120 15.20 1.55 11.64
N ILE A 121 14.37 2.29 12.37
CA ILE A 121 13.00 2.64 11.99
C ILE A 121 13.01 3.46 10.69
N GLY A 122 13.82 4.52 10.64
CA GLY A 122 14.00 5.35 9.44
C GLY A 122 14.52 4.57 8.24
N GLY A 123 15.44 3.62 8.44
CA GLY A 123 15.95 2.73 7.41
C GLY A 123 14.88 1.80 6.82
N CYS A 124 14.00 1.24 7.67
CA CYS A 124 12.86 0.43 7.20
C CYS A 124 11.90 1.27 6.36
N PHE A 125 11.54 2.46 6.84
CA PHE A 125 10.68 3.41 6.12
C PHE A 125 11.29 3.85 4.79
N LEU A 126 12.60 4.07 4.75
CA LEU A 126 13.35 4.41 3.55
C LEU A 126 13.31 3.27 2.51
N LEU A 127 13.51 2.02 2.94
CA LEU A 127 13.43 0.85 2.06
C LEU A 127 12.01 0.64 1.52
N MET A 128 10.99 0.78 2.37
CA MET A 128 9.59 0.68 1.97
C MET A 128 9.22 1.76 0.95
N GLY A 129 9.59 3.02 1.21
CA GLY A 129 9.33 4.13 0.30
C GLY A 129 10.04 3.97 -1.06
N ALA A 130 11.30 3.54 -1.05
CA ALA A 130 12.07 3.27 -2.26
C ALA A 130 11.47 2.12 -3.09
N GLY A 131 11.10 1.01 -2.44
CA GLY A 131 10.46 -0.13 -3.10
C GLY A 131 9.12 0.24 -3.71
N PHE A 132 8.29 0.98 -2.98
CA PHE A 132 7.00 1.45 -3.47
C PHE A 132 7.13 2.42 -4.65
N GLY A 133 8.04 3.39 -4.57
CA GLY A 133 8.32 4.31 -5.67
C GLY A 133 8.73 3.58 -6.95
N ALA A 134 9.57 2.55 -6.83
CA ALA A 134 9.97 1.70 -7.94
C ALA A 134 8.80 0.95 -8.56
N VAL A 135 7.94 0.35 -7.74
CA VAL A 135 6.74 -0.37 -8.20
C VAL A 135 5.78 0.59 -8.90
N MET A 136 5.59 1.79 -8.36
CA MET A 136 4.69 2.79 -8.95
C MET A 136 5.18 3.23 -10.33
N VAL A 137 6.45 3.62 -10.47
CA VAL A 137 7.04 4.02 -11.77
C VAL A 137 7.01 2.89 -12.78
N THR A 138 7.39 1.68 -12.39
CA THR A 138 7.42 0.52 -13.30
C THR A 138 6.01 0.15 -13.76
N THR A 139 5.04 0.10 -12.84
CA THR A 139 3.64 -0.18 -13.18
C THR A 139 3.06 0.87 -14.11
N THR A 140 3.25 2.16 -13.82
CA THR A 140 2.82 3.25 -14.71
C THR A 140 3.44 3.11 -16.09
N SER A 141 4.73 2.79 -16.18
CA SER A 141 5.40 2.59 -17.47
C SER A 141 4.85 1.39 -18.26
N VAL A 142 4.47 0.30 -17.58
CA VAL A 142 3.85 -0.87 -18.21
C VAL A 142 2.46 -0.53 -18.72
N ILE A 143 1.66 0.16 -17.91
CA ILE A 143 0.30 0.58 -18.25
C ILE A 143 0.33 1.51 -19.47
N VAL A 144 1.16 2.56 -19.44
CA VAL A 144 1.29 3.51 -20.56
C VAL A 144 1.79 2.82 -21.84
N ARG A 145 2.72 1.86 -21.74
CA ARG A 145 3.24 1.15 -22.92
C ARG A 145 2.28 0.15 -23.55
N HIS A 146 1.34 -0.40 -22.77
CA HIS A 146 0.41 -1.44 -23.23
C HIS A 146 -1.03 -0.93 -23.38
N ALA A 147 -1.31 0.31 -23.00
CA ALA A 147 -2.61 0.94 -23.23
C ALA A 147 -2.68 1.48 -24.67
N PRO A 148 -3.67 1.04 -25.49
CA PRO A 148 -4.00 1.70 -26.74
C PRO A 148 -4.35 3.16 -26.48
N VAL A 149 -4.00 4.07 -27.41
CA VAL A 149 -4.22 5.52 -27.25
C VAL A 149 -5.69 5.84 -26.95
N ASP A 150 -6.62 5.09 -27.54
CA ASP A 150 -8.07 5.21 -27.33
C ASP A 150 -8.54 4.78 -25.94
N HIS A 151 -7.71 4.07 -25.17
CA HIS A 151 -8.06 3.49 -23.86
C HIS A 151 -7.09 3.89 -22.74
N ALA A 152 -6.20 4.86 -22.99
CA ALA A 152 -5.24 5.36 -22.00
C ALA A 152 -5.94 5.93 -20.74
N GLY A 153 -7.07 6.63 -20.91
CA GLY A 153 -7.86 7.16 -19.79
C GLY A 153 -8.45 6.06 -18.91
N VAL A 154 -8.90 4.96 -19.51
CA VAL A 154 -9.42 3.78 -18.78
C VAL A 154 -8.30 3.10 -18.01
N ALA A 155 -7.13 2.95 -18.63
CA ALA A 155 -5.96 2.33 -18.00
C ALA A 155 -5.47 3.15 -16.79
N GLY A 156 -5.46 4.48 -16.90
CA GLY A 156 -5.18 5.39 -15.78
C GLY A 156 -6.26 5.32 -14.69
N GLY A 157 -7.54 5.21 -15.05
CA GLY A 157 -8.64 5.04 -14.10
C GLY A 157 -8.55 3.74 -13.30
N LEU A 158 -8.19 2.63 -13.95
CA LEU A 158 -7.91 1.35 -13.28
C LEU A 158 -6.72 1.46 -12.33
N GLN A 159 -5.66 2.15 -12.74
CA GLN A 159 -4.50 2.39 -11.88
C GLN A 159 -4.90 3.19 -10.64
N GLN A 160 -5.68 4.26 -10.80
CA GLN A 160 -6.15 5.06 -9.67
C GLN A 160 -7.07 4.26 -8.73
N THR A 161 -7.91 3.40 -9.31
CA THR A 161 -8.74 2.48 -8.52
C THR A 161 -7.87 1.54 -7.69
N ALA A 162 -6.84 0.95 -8.28
CA ALA A 162 -5.88 0.12 -7.56
C ALA A 162 -5.16 0.88 -6.43
N LEU A 163 -4.79 2.15 -6.68
CA LEU A 163 -4.15 3.03 -5.70
C LEU A 163 -5.06 3.40 -4.52
N ASN A 164 -6.39 3.38 -4.68
CA ASN A 164 -7.32 3.63 -3.59
C ASN A 164 -7.74 2.34 -2.87
N VAL A 165 -7.96 1.27 -3.62
CA VAL A 165 -8.39 -0.03 -3.09
C VAL A 165 -7.29 -0.70 -2.28
N GLY A 166 -6.04 -0.67 -2.77
CA GLY A 166 -4.90 -1.29 -2.10
C GLY A 166 -4.67 -0.78 -0.67
N PRO A 167 -4.49 0.53 -0.44
CA PRO A 167 -4.36 1.10 0.90
C PRO A 167 -5.53 0.77 1.81
N THR A 168 -6.76 0.84 1.29
CA THR A 168 -7.97 0.51 2.05
C THR A 168 -7.95 -0.93 2.54
N LEU A 169 -7.59 -1.88 1.68
CA LEU A 169 -7.46 -3.30 2.04
C LEU A 169 -6.30 -3.55 3.02
N GLY A 170 -5.18 -2.85 2.84
CA GLY A 170 -4.01 -2.96 3.72
C GLY A 170 -4.31 -2.50 5.14
N VAL A 171 -4.92 -1.32 5.27
CA VAL A 171 -5.32 -0.78 6.58
C VAL A 171 -6.41 -1.64 7.22
N ALA A 172 -7.44 -2.05 6.47
CA ALA A 172 -8.49 -2.92 7.00
C ALA A 172 -7.96 -4.29 7.45
N GLY A 173 -6.99 -4.85 6.73
CA GLY A 173 -6.31 -6.08 7.13
C GLY A 173 -5.49 -5.89 8.39
N ALA A 174 -4.70 -4.81 8.46
CA ALA A 174 -3.88 -4.47 9.61
C ALA A 174 -4.72 -4.22 10.88
N THR A 175 -5.81 -3.45 10.78
CA THR A 175 -6.73 -3.21 11.90
C THR A 175 -7.38 -4.49 12.38
N THR A 176 -7.83 -5.36 11.46
CA THR A 176 -8.44 -6.64 11.82
C THR A 176 -7.43 -7.54 12.54
N LEU A 177 -6.19 -7.62 12.04
CA LEU A 177 -5.14 -8.41 12.69
C LEU A 177 -4.81 -7.88 14.09
N MET A 178 -4.71 -6.56 14.26
CA MET A 178 -4.51 -5.95 15.59
C MET A 178 -5.70 -6.20 16.52
N ALA A 179 -6.93 -6.10 16.03
CA ALA A 179 -8.13 -6.37 16.82
C ALA A 179 -8.23 -7.85 17.26
N LEU A 180 -7.74 -8.78 16.43
CA LEU A 180 -7.67 -10.21 16.77
C LEU A 180 -6.52 -10.53 17.73
N ALA A 181 -5.42 -9.78 17.66
CA ALA A 181 -4.25 -9.94 18.53
C ALA A 181 -4.43 -9.26 19.89
N ALA A 182 -5.29 -8.24 19.98
CA ALA A 182 -5.69 -7.65 21.25
C ALA A 182 -6.31 -8.74 22.14
N PRO A 183 -5.89 -8.86 23.41
CA PRO A 183 -6.53 -9.77 24.35
C PRO A 183 -8.03 -9.51 24.30
N ARG A 184 -8.83 -10.54 24.04
CA ARG A 184 -10.28 -10.44 24.23
C ARG A 184 -10.48 -10.05 25.68
N ALA A 185 -10.71 -8.77 25.95
CA ALA A 185 -11.23 -8.33 27.23
C ALA A 185 -12.50 -9.15 27.43
N GLY A 186 -12.41 -10.14 28.32
CA GLY A 186 -13.45 -11.15 28.49
C GLY A 186 -14.75 -10.43 28.78
N GLY A 187 -15.69 -10.51 27.85
CA GLY A 187 -17.06 -10.10 28.07
C GLY A 187 -17.70 -11.03 29.10
N GLY A 188 -17.48 -10.76 30.38
CA GLY A 188 -18.47 -11.06 31.40
C GLY A 188 -19.67 -10.12 31.19
N PRO A 189 -20.92 -10.60 31.25
CA PRO A 189 -22.09 -9.74 31.15
C PRO A 189 -22.20 -8.88 32.42
N GLY A 190 -21.55 -7.73 32.42
CA GLY A 190 -21.64 -6.73 33.49
C GLY A 190 -20.41 -5.83 33.60
N GLY A 191 -20.52 -4.59 33.09
CA GLY A 191 -19.69 -3.46 33.52
C GLY A 191 -18.65 -2.94 32.51
N GLY A 192 -18.95 -1.78 31.92
CA GLY A 192 -17.97 -0.87 31.29
C GLY A 192 -17.89 -0.95 29.77
N GLY A 193 -18.61 -0.05 29.08
CA GLY A 193 -18.50 0.15 27.64
C GLY A 193 -17.11 0.64 27.20
N PRO A 194 -16.84 0.74 25.88
CA PRO A 194 -15.56 1.18 25.34
C PRO A 194 -15.22 2.59 25.85
N LEU A 195 -14.05 2.73 26.49
CA LEU A 195 -13.48 3.98 27.01
C LEU A 195 -13.17 5.03 25.91
N TRP A 196 -13.44 4.73 24.64
CA TRP A 196 -13.19 5.62 23.50
C TRP A 196 -14.40 6.45 23.06
N VAL A 197 -15.53 6.39 23.79
CA VAL A 197 -16.72 7.22 23.54
C VAL A 197 -16.82 8.42 24.52
N GLY A 198 -15.92 8.51 25.51
CA GLY A 198 -15.93 9.59 26.51
C GLY A 198 -14.68 10.46 26.43
N GLY A 199 -14.67 11.42 25.52
CA GLY A 199 -13.56 12.37 25.38
C GLY A 199 -13.84 13.43 24.33
N GLU A 200 -14.96 14.13 24.49
CA GLU A 200 -15.14 15.45 23.89
C GLU A 200 -14.00 16.36 24.40
N PHE A 201 -13.15 16.84 23.49
CA PHE A 201 -12.67 18.24 23.36
C PHE A 201 -11.89 18.40 22.04
#